data_AF-A0A941J1C3-F1
#
_entry.id   AF-A0A941J1C3-F1
#
_cell.length_a   1.000
_cell.length_b   1.000
_cell.length_c   1.000
_cell.angle_alpha   90.00
_cell.angle_beta   90.00
_cell.angle_gamma   90.00
#
_symmetry.space_group_name_H-M   'P 1'
#
loop_
_entity.id
_entity.type
_entity.pdbx_description
1 polymer ?
#
loop_
_entity_poly.entity_id
_entity_poly.type
_entity_poly.pdbx_seq_one_letter_code
_entity_poly.pdbx_strand_id
1 'polypeptide(L)' 'MITIRARLGDGRTRIEVAGHEEHAAGGRVCAAVSAITQTALLGLEQVATQHPDLVSIEIIEENT' A
#
# COMPACT_ATOMS: atom_id res chain seq x y z
N MET A 1 -5.28 5.32 15.77
CA MET A 1 -3.95 4.65 15.94
C MET A 1 -3.60 3.87 14.68
N ILE A 2 -2.48 4.19 14.04
CA ILE A 2 -2.03 3.51 12.82
C ILE A 2 -1.38 2.16 13.18
N THR A 3 -1.79 1.09 12.52
CA THR A 3 -1.17 -0.23 12.66
C THR A 3 -0.68 -0.71 11.31
N ILE A 4 0.58 -1.16 11.25
CA ILE A 4 1.20 -1.77 10.07
C ILE A 4 1.56 -3.22 10.41
N ARG A 5 1.06 -4.18 9.63
CA ARG A 5 1.42 -5.60 9.73
C ARG A 5 2.10 -6.03 8.44
N ALA A 6 3.35 -6.46 8.54
CA ALA A 6 4.10 -7.03 7.43
C ALA A 6 4.29 -8.55 7.64
N ARG A 7 4.05 -9.33 6.59
CA ARG A 7 4.41 -10.75 6.53
C ARG A 7 5.31 -10.99 5.33
N LEU A 8 6.48 -11.58 5.57
CA LEU A 8 7.51 -11.85 4.58
C LEU A 8 7.85 -13.35 4.61
N GLY A 9 7.92 -13.99 3.44
CA GLY A 9 8.33 -15.40 3.31
C GLY A 9 8.06 -15.97 1.92
N ASP A 10 8.85 -16.95 1.48
CA ASP A 10 8.68 -17.71 0.22
C ASP A 10 8.35 -16.86 -1.02
N GLY A 11 9.03 -15.72 -1.19
CA GLY A 11 8.79 -14.80 -2.31
C GLY A 11 7.47 -14.01 -2.22
N ARG A 12 6.77 -14.08 -1.09
CA ARG A 12 5.52 -13.36 -0.82
C ARG A 12 5.76 -12.24 0.19
N THR A 13 5.22 -11.08 -0.14
CA THR A 13 5.19 -9.91 0.73
C THR A 13 3.74 -9.48 0.89
N ARG A 14 3.24 -9.42 2.13
CA ARG A 14 1.93 -8.83 2.46
C ARG A 14 2.11 -7.70 3.44
N ILE A 15 1.62 -6.52 3.10
CA ILE A 15 1.61 -5.34 3.95
C ILE A 15 0.13 -4.94 4.15
N GLU A 16 -0.30 -4.88 5.39
CA GLU A 16 -1.64 -4.42 5.79
C GLU A 16 -1.47 -3.16 6.64
N VAL A 17 -2.13 -2.08 6.26
CA VAL A 17 -2.10 -0.79 6.96
C VAL A 17 -3.52 -0.39 7.32
N ALA A 18 -3.75 -0.08 8.60
CA ALA A 18 -5.07 0.30 9.10
C ALA A 18 -4.99 1.53 10.01
N GLY A 19 -6.07 2.30 10.06
CA GLY A 19 -6.21 3.44 10.98
C GLY A 19 -5.47 4.72 10.58
N HIS A 20 -5.06 4.86 9.30
CA HIS A 20 -4.44 6.07 8.75
C HIS A 20 -5.46 7.11 8.25
N GLU A 21 -6.71 7.02 8.69
CA GLU A 21 -7.82 7.90 8.29
C GLU A 21 -8.16 8.96 9.36
N GLU A 22 -7.32 9.10 10.40
CA GLU A 22 -7.62 9.95 11.56
C GLU A 22 -7.37 11.46 11.29
N HIS A 23 -8.45 12.23 11.35
CA HIS A 23 -8.53 13.63 10.92
C HIS A 23 -8.23 14.70 11.99
N ALA A 24 -7.81 14.36 13.22
CA ALA A 24 -7.80 15.37 14.31
C ALA A 24 -6.49 15.57 15.08
N ALA A 25 -5.65 14.57 15.30
CA ALA A 25 -4.49 14.69 16.22
C ALA A 25 -3.11 14.37 15.61
N GLY A 26 -3.05 13.91 14.35
CA GLY A 26 -1.81 13.40 13.76
C GLY A 26 -1.76 13.44 12.23
N GLY A 27 -2.46 14.40 11.59
CA GLY A 27 -2.66 14.42 10.14
C GLY A 27 -1.38 14.30 9.31
N ARG A 28 -0.24 14.81 9.78
CA ARG A 28 1.07 14.65 9.11
C ARG A 28 1.55 13.19 9.06
N VAL A 29 1.29 12.41 10.11
CA VAL A 29 1.69 11.00 10.18
C VAL A 29 0.77 10.14 9.32
N CYS A 30 -0.54 10.40 9.35
CA CYS A 30 -1.48 9.73 8.44
C CYS A 30 -1.11 9.98 6.98
N ALA A 31 -0.88 11.25 6.61
CA ALA A 31 -0.47 11.62 5.26
C ALA A 31 0.86 10.96 4.84
N ALA A 32 1.84 10.89 5.73
CA ALA A 32 3.11 10.22 5.44
C ALA A 32 2.93 8.72 5.16
N VAL A 33 2.13 8.03 5.98
CA VAL A 33 1.84 6.61 5.79
C VAL A 33 1.07 6.39 4.48
N SER A 34 0.03 7.18 4.20
CA SER A 34 -0.72 7.12 2.95
C SER A 34 0.15 7.41 1.73
N ALA A 35 1.05 8.39 1.82
CA ALA A 35 1.95 8.72 0.72
C ALA A 35 2.89 7.55 0.40
N ILE A 36 3.45 6.87 1.41
CA ILE A 36 4.36 5.73 1.20
C ILE A 36 3.59 4.54 0.59
N THR A 37 2.42 4.19 1.12
CA THR A 37 1.64 3.05 0.62
C THR A 37 1.14 3.28 -0.81
N GLN A 38 0.65 4.49 -1.11
CA GLN A 38 0.24 4.87 -2.46
C GLN A 38 1.42 4.92 -3.43
N THR A 39 2.58 5.43 -2.99
CA THR A 39 3.78 5.44 -3.84
C THR A 39 4.26 4.03 -4.17
N ALA A 40 4.20 3.10 -3.22
CA ALA A 40 4.52 1.70 -3.49
C ALA A 40 3.58 1.09 -4.53
N LEU A 41 2.27 1.38 -4.45
CA LEU A 41 1.29 0.94 -5.44
C LEU A 41 1.59 1.50 -6.83
N LEU A 42 1.79 2.80 -6.96
CA LEU A 42 2.14 3.47 -8.22
C LEU A 42 3.43 2.88 -8.82
N GLY A 43 4.42 2.58 -7.99
CA GLY A 43 5.67 1.93 -8.43
C GLY A 43 5.43 0.55 -9.02
N LEU A 44 4.57 -0.27 -8.39
CA LEU A 44 4.22 -1.60 -8.90
C LEU A 44 3.39 -1.52 -10.19
N GLU A 45 2.44 -0.59 -10.29
CA GLU A 45 1.69 -0.34 -11.53
C GLU A 45 2.63 0.04 -12.69
N GLN A 46 3.62 0.89 -12.42
CA GLN A 46 4.60 1.29 -13.42
C GLN A 46 5.48 0.12 -13.88
N VAL A 47 5.90 -0.76 -12.95
CA VAL A 47 6.66 -1.97 -13.30
C VAL A 47 5.81 -2.92 -14.15
N ALA A 48 4.54 -3.13 -13.80
CA ALA A 48 3.61 -3.94 -14.59
C ALA A 48 3.43 -3.38 -16.01
N THR A 49 3.34 -2.05 -16.13
CA THR A 49 3.25 -1.35 -17.43
C THR A 49 4.49 -1.56 -18.30
N GLN A 50 5.68 -1.54 -17.69
CA GLN A 50 6.95 -1.71 -18.40
C GLN A 50 7.26 -3.18 -18.75
N HIS A 51 6.70 -4.12 -18.00
CA HIS A 51 6.98 -5.56 -18.13
C HIS A 51 5.70 -6.41 -18.12
N PRO A 52 4.78 -6.21 -19.08
CA PRO A 52 3.45 -6.83 -19.07
C PRO A 52 3.49 -8.37 -19.18
N ASP A 53 4.55 -8.93 -19.74
CA ASP A 53 4.71 -10.38 -19.87
C ASP A 53 5.19 -11.06 -18.57
N LEU A 54 5.66 -10.27 -17.60
CA LEU A 54 6.31 -10.77 -16.38
C LEU A 54 5.59 -10.35 -15.10
N VAL A 55 4.86 -9.23 -15.13
CA VAL A 55 4.27 -8.62 -13.95
C VAL A 55 2.82 -8.22 -14.25
N SER A 56 1.90 -8.75 -13.45
CA SER A 56 0.51 -8.32 -13.42
C SER A 56 0.19 -7.64 -12.09
N ILE A 57 -0.79 -6.75 -12.11
CA ILE A 57 -1.32 -6.09 -10.91
C ILE A 57 -2.85 -6.06 -10.96
N GLU A 58 -3.46 -6.30 -9.82
CA GLU A 58 -4.90 -6.19 -9.59
C GLU A 58 -5.11 -5.29 -8.38
N ILE A 59 -5.93 -4.25 -8.53
CA ILE A 59 -6.30 -3.32 -7.46
C ILE A 59 -7.76 -3.60 -7.12
N ILE A 60 -7.99 -4.01 -5.87
CA ILE A 60 -9.33 -4.32 -5.36
C ILE A 60 -9.71 -3.23 -4.37
N GLU A 61 -10.78 -2.50 -4.67
CA GLU A 61 -11.39 -1.56 -3.73
C GLU A 61 -12.42 -2.30 -2.87
N GLU A 62 -12.13 -2.42 -1.57
CA GLU A 62 -13.08 -2.96 -0.61
C GLU A 62 -13.93 -1.81 -0.05
N ASN A 63 -15.20 -1.73 -0.47
CA ASN A 63 -16.16 -0.84 0.17
C ASN A 63 -16.52 -1.42 1.55
N THR A 64 -16.21 -0.66 2.61
CA THR A 64 -16.70 -0.94 3.97
C THR A 64 -18.04 -0.27 4.22
#